data_AF-A0A8I1N630-F1
#
_entry.id   AF-A0A8I1N630-F1
#
_cell.length_a   1.000
_cell.length_b   1.000
_cell.length_c   1.000
_cell.angle_alpha   90.00
_cell.angle_beta   90.00
_cell.angle_gamma   90.00
#
_symmetry.space_group_name_H-M   'P 1'
#
loop_
_entity.id
_entity.type
_entity.pdbx_description
1 polymer ?
#
loop_
_entity_poly.entity_id
_entity_poly.type
_entity_poly.pdbx_seq_one_letter_code
_entity_poly.pdbx_strand_id
1 'polypeptide(L)'
;MQLLELTPAELAFLKTPVPRSGDWPTRLTRRLAATLTARLRLPVQTQAQPAPAPETAPTAPVWQSDAALAALWLTRRLGGRDVAGGLSFVPGSFVRTLNAALAESWLDAPTQCALPHALAWRVTAGLTQATLTVRLPHSPIDLTRWARETIRHG
;
A
#
# COMPACT_ATOMS: atom_id res chain seq x y z
N MET A 1 12.76 -49.59 3.56
CA MET A 1 12.47 -48.27 2.98
C MET A 1 13.79 -47.58 2.72
N GLN A 2 14.14 -47.33 1.46
CA GLN A 2 15.36 -46.58 1.11
C GLN A 2 15.01 -45.08 1.07
N LEU A 3 15.71 -44.28 1.88
CA LEU A 3 15.66 -42.84 1.80
C LEU A 3 16.57 -42.42 0.63
N LEU A 4 15.98 -41.81 -0.40
CA LEU A 4 16.72 -41.24 -1.52
C LEU A 4 17.57 -40.08 -1.02
N GLU A 5 18.87 -40.08 -1.36
CA GLU A 5 19.75 -38.97 -1.05
C GLU A 5 19.37 -37.75 -1.90
N LEU A 6 19.18 -36.61 -1.23
CA LEU A 6 18.81 -35.35 -1.86
C LEU A 6 19.92 -34.90 -2.82
N THR A 7 19.51 -34.54 -4.03
CA THR A 7 20.45 -34.02 -5.03
C THR A 7 21.06 -32.68 -4.58
N PRO A 8 22.24 -32.30 -5.11
CA PRO A 8 22.85 -31.01 -4.79
C PRO A 8 21.95 -29.81 -5.12
N ALA A 9 21.08 -29.92 -6.14
CA ALA A 9 20.11 -28.89 -6.50
C ALA A 9 18.98 -28.77 -5.48
N GLU A 10 18.47 -29.88 -4.95
CA GLU A 10 17.46 -29.88 -3.89
C GLU A 10 18.05 -29.38 -2.57
N LEU A 11 19.29 -29.76 -2.26
CA LEU A 11 20.01 -29.20 -1.12
C LEU A 11 20.24 -27.69 -1.28
N ALA A 12 20.57 -27.21 -2.49
CA ALA A 12 20.70 -25.78 -2.75
C ALA A 12 19.36 -25.04 -2.64
N PHE A 13 18.26 -25.64 -3.10
CA PHE A 13 16.92 -25.11 -2.93
C PHE A 13 16.53 -25.01 -1.44
N LEU A 14 16.77 -26.06 -0.66
CA LEU A 14 16.52 -26.06 0.79
C LEU A 14 17.42 -25.08 1.56
N LYS A 15 18.63 -24.83 1.05
CA LYS A 15 19.58 -23.84 1.62
C LYS A 15 19.35 -22.43 1.11
N THR A 16 18.53 -22.23 0.08
CA THR A 16 18.23 -20.90 -0.44
C THR A 16 17.51 -20.16 0.67
N PRO A 17 18.09 -19.06 1.20
CA PRO A 17 17.43 -18.29 2.24
C PRO A 17 16.07 -17.85 1.70
N VAL A 18 14.99 -18.24 2.37
CA VAL A 18 13.67 -17.67 2.07
C VAL A 18 13.87 -16.16 2.12
N PRO A 19 13.56 -15.41 1.05
CA PRO A 19 13.76 -13.97 1.06
C PRO A 19 13.02 -13.45 2.27
N ARG A 20 13.77 -12.93 3.25
CA ARG A 20 13.20 -12.34 4.46
C ARG A 20 12.09 -11.42 3.98
N SER A 21 10.89 -11.65 4.47
CA SER A 21 9.74 -10.83 4.13
C SER A 21 10.12 -9.39 4.43
N GLY A 22 10.54 -8.64 3.40
CA GLY A 22 11.14 -7.32 3.59
C GLY A 22 10.19 -6.43 4.38
N ASP A 23 10.70 -5.48 5.14
CA ASP A 23 9.93 -4.68 6.10
C ASP A 23 8.56 -4.28 5.56
N TRP A 24 7.54 -4.33 6.42
CA TRP A 24 6.15 -4.07 6.03
C TRP A 24 5.96 -2.87 5.08
N PRO A 25 6.63 -1.71 5.25
CA PRO A 25 6.52 -0.59 4.31
C PRO A 25 6.91 -0.95 2.87
N THR A 26 7.92 -1.79 2.68
CA THR A 26 8.37 -2.25 1.37
C THR A 26 7.35 -3.18 0.71
N ARG A 27 6.71 -4.06 1.50
CA ARG A 27 5.60 -4.90 0.99
C ARG A 27 4.39 -4.05 0.62
N LEU A 28 4.02 -3.10 1.47
CA LEU A 28 2.93 -2.16 1.20
C LEU A 28 3.20 -1.37 -0.08
N THR A 29 4.42 -0.85 -0.26
CA THR A 29 4.82 -0.11 -1.48
C THR A 29 4.56 -0.95 -2.74
N ARG A 30 5.01 -2.21 -2.76
CA ARG A 30 4.77 -3.11 -3.90
C ARG A 30 3.29 -3.40 -4.11
N ARG A 31 2.52 -3.64 -3.04
CA ARG A 31 1.07 -3.89 -3.13
C ARG A 31 0.33 -2.66 -3.66
N LEU A 32 0.72 -1.45 -3.25
CA LEU A 32 0.16 -0.21 -3.77
C LEU A 32 0.44 -0.07 -5.26
N ALA A 33 1.68 -0.27 -5.74
CA ALA A 33 1.98 -0.24 -7.17
C ALA A 33 1.12 -1.22 -7.97
N ALA A 34 1.02 -2.47 -7.52
CA ALA A 34 0.21 -3.50 -8.17
C ALA A 34 -1.29 -3.12 -8.18
N THR A 35 -1.82 -2.66 -7.04
CA THR A 35 -3.22 -2.28 -6.89
C THR A 35 -3.57 -1.08 -7.77
N LEU A 36 -2.73 -0.04 -7.77
CA LEU A 36 -2.93 1.15 -8.60
C LEU A 36 -2.82 0.80 -10.09
N THR A 37 -1.84 -0.01 -10.48
CA THR A 37 -1.70 -0.50 -11.86
C THR A 37 -2.97 -1.20 -12.33
N ALA A 38 -3.49 -2.14 -11.53
CA ALA A 38 -4.69 -2.89 -11.86
C ALA A 38 -5.93 -2.00 -11.95
N ARG A 39 -6.07 -1.03 -11.05
CA ARG A 39 -7.27 -0.17 -10.96
C ARG A 39 -7.28 0.95 -11.98
N LEU A 40 -6.12 1.53 -12.28
CA LEU A 40 -5.96 2.60 -13.27
C LEU A 40 -5.76 2.08 -14.70
N ARG A 41 -5.50 0.76 -14.84
CA ARG A 41 -5.21 0.09 -16.12
C ARG A 41 -4.05 0.75 -16.88
N LEU A 42 -3.01 1.09 -16.15
CA LEU A 42 -1.78 1.68 -16.67
C LEU A 42 -0.59 1.32 -15.78
N PRO A 43 0.64 1.21 -16.32
CA PRO A 43 1.82 0.92 -15.51
C PRO A 43 2.05 2.02 -14.47
N VAL A 44 1.99 1.67 -13.18
CA VAL A 44 2.27 2.59 -12.07
C VAL A 44 3.55 2.16 -11.36
N GLN A 45 4.46 3.10 -11.15
CA GLN A 45 5.59 2.91 -10.25
C GLN A 45 5.33 3.71 -8.97
N THR A 46 5.71 3.12 -7.83
CA THR A 46 5.65 3.79 -6.53
C THR A 46 7.01 3.76 -5.88
N GLN A 47 7.51 4.93 -5.50
CA GLN A 47 8.77 5.07 -4.80
C GLN A 47 8.51 5.64 -3.40
N ALA A 48 8.97 4.95 -2.36
CA ALA A 48 8.88 5.46 -1.00
C ALA A 48 9.65 6.79 -0.87
N GLN A 49 9.11 7.71 -0.09
CA GLN A 49 9.70 9.02 0.21
C GLN A 49 9.70 9.23 1.72
N PRO A 50 10.57 10.11 2.25
CA PRO A 50 10.48 10.55 3.64
C PRO A 50 9.10 11.15 3.91
N ALA A 51 8.39 10.62 4.90
CA ALA A 51 7.12 11.17 5.34
C ALA A 51 7.37 12.21 6.44
N PRO A 52 6.74 13.39 6.38
CA PRO A 52 6.80 14.33 7.49
C PRO A 52 6.18 13.70 8.74
N ALA A 53 6.79 13.94 9.90
CA ALA A 53 6.23 13.50 11.18
C ALA A 53 4.88 14.19 11.39
N PRO A 54 3.79 13.44 11.68
CA PRO A 54 2.49 14.06 11.92
C PRO A 54 2.50 14.78 13.27
N GLU A 55 1.94 16.00 13.31
CA GLU A 55 1.76 16.77 14.56
C GLU A 55 0.85 16.06 15.56
N THR A 56 -0.07 15.21 15.08
CA THR A 56 -0.98 14.43 15.92
C THR A 56 -1.23 13.06 15.30
N ALA A 57 -1.17 11.98 16.08
CA ALA A 57 -1.50 10.66 15.54
C ALA A 57 -3.03 10.54 15.35
N PRO A 58 -3.53 10.11 14.18
CA PRO A 58 -4.95 9.86 13.99
C PRO A 58 -5.38 8.55 14.67
N THR A 59 -6.68 8.41 14.96
CA THR A 59 -7.23 7.16 15.55
C THR A 59 -7.36 6.03 14.52
N ALA A 60 -7.43 6.37 13.22
CA ALA A 60 -7.47 5.44 12.10
C ALA A 60 -6.55 5.93 10.97
N PRO A 61 -6.14 5.07 10.02
CA PRO A 61 -5.35 5.49 8.87
C PRO A 61 -6.02 6.60 8.07
N VAL A 62 -5.28 7.68 7.83
CA VAL A 62 -5.75 8.83 7.03
C VAL A 62 -4.88 8.96 5.79
N TRP A 63 -5.49 8.72 4.63
CA TRP A 63 -4.87 8.93 3.32
C TRP A 63 -4.95 10.38 2.90
N GLN A 64 -3.86 10.90 2.33
CA GLN A 64 -3.84 12.17 1.64
C GLN A 64 -3.22 11.96 0.26
N SER A 65 -3.94 12.35 -0.77
CA SER A 65 -3.44 12.36 -2.14
C SER A 65 -3.42 13.78 -2.66
N ASP A 66 -2.45 14.10 -3.50
CA ASP A 66 -2.49 15.37 -4.23
C ASP A 66 -3.57 15.38 -5.33
N ALA A 67 -3.77 16.57 -5.89
CA ALA A 67 -4.74 16.79 -6.95
C ALA A 67 -4.41 15.99 -8.22
N ALA A 68 -3.13 15.75 -8.50
CA ALA A 68 -2.70 15.00 -9.68
C ALA A 68 -3.14 13.53 -9.60
N LEU A 69 -2.98 12.89 -8.43
CA LEU A 69 -3.43 11.51 -8.22
C LEU A 69 -4.95 11.40 -8.23
N ALA A 70 -5.65 12.35 -7.60
CA ALA A 70 -7.11 12.39 -7.59
C ALA A 70 -7.67 12.53 -9.02
N ALA A 71 -7.12 13.46 -9.81
CA ALA A 71 -7.48 13.65 -11.21
C ALA A 71 -7.18 12.41 -12.06
N LEU A 72 -6.01 11.77 -11.87
CA LEU A 72 -5.67 10.54 -12.57
C LEU A 72 -6.67 9.40 -12.26
N TRP A 73 -7.06 9.24 -11.00
CA TRP A 73 -8.05 8.24 -10.62
C TRP A 73 -9.42 8.52 -11.24
N LEU A 74 -9.89 9.76 -11.16
CA LEU A 74 -11.18 10.18 -11.73
C LEU A 74 -11.21 9.99 -13.24
N THR A 75 -10.21 10.49 -13.97
CA THR A 75 -10.16 10.39 -15.44
C THR A 75 -10.15 8.95 -15.92
N ARG A 76 -9.39 8.06 -15.25
CA ARG A 76 -9.27 6.65 -15.66
C ARG A 76 -10.42 5.76 -15.23
N ARG A 77 -11.13 6.07 -14.13
CA ARG A 77 -12.27 5.26 -13.65
C ARG A 77 -13.64 5.77 -14.13
N LEU A 78 -13.80 7.08 -14.34
CA LEU A 78 -15.07 7.68 -14.74
C LEU A 78 -15.15 8.06 -16.23
N GLY A 79 -14.12 7.72 -17.03
CA GLY A 79 -14.17 7.89 -18.48
C GLY A 79 -14.09 9.34 -18.94
N GLY A 80 -13.35 10.20 -18.23
CA GLY A 80 -13.04 11.56 -18.70
C GLY A 80 -14.16 12.59 -18.57
N ARG A 81 -15.16 12.39 -17.69
CA ARG A 81 -16.05 13.50 -17.30
C ARG A 81 -15.29 14.44 -16.39
N ASP A 82 -14.87 15.54 -16.98
CA ASP A 82 -14.19 16.67 -16.35
C ASP A 82 -14.97 17.13 -15.11
N VAL A 83 -14.43 16.87 -13.92
CA VAL A 83 -14.96 17.48 -12.69
C VAL A 83 -14.22 18.80 -12.55
N ALA A 84 -14.68 19.80 -13.31
CA ALA A 84 -14.31 21.18 -13.10
C ALA A 84 -14.85 21.63 -11.73
N GLY A 85 -14.02 21.47 -10.69
CA GLY A 85 -14.34 21.89 -9.34
C GLY A 85 -13.14 21.67 -8.44
N GLY A 86 -12.43 22.75 -8.11
CA GLY A 86 -11.16 22.79 -7.39
C GLY A 86 -11.22 22.37 -5.91
N LEU A 87 -11.83 21.23 -5.61
CA LEU A 87 -11.73 20.58 -4.31
C LEU A 87 -11.03 19.24 -4.51
N SER A 88 -10.08 18.93 -3.63
CA SER A 88 -9.38 17.64 -3.56
C SER A 88 -10.38 16.53 -3.23
N PHE A 89 -11.19 16.16 -4.22
CA PHE A 89 -12.18 15.11 -4.08
C PHE A 89 -11.48 13.79 -4.32
N VAL A 90 -11.00 13.20 -3.23
CA VAL A 90 -10.49 11.82 -3.23
C VAL A 90 -11.71 10.91 -3.26
N PRO A 91 -11.99 10.18 -4.34
CA PRO A 91 -13.23 9.40 -4.41
C PRO A 91 -13.26 8.36 -3.29
N GLY A 92 -14.41 8.19 -2.62
CA GLY A 92 -14.52 7.20 -1.53
C GLY A 92 -14.15 5.78 -1.95
N SER A 93 -14.33 5.45 -3.24
CA SER A 93 -13.87 4.18 -3.82
C SER A 93 -12.35 4.05 -3.92
N PHE A 94 -11.65 5.16 -4.10
CA PHE A 94 -10.19 5.22 -4.08
C PHE A 94 -9.67 4.97 -2.67
N VAL A 95 -10.15 5.72 -1.68
CA VAL A 95 -9.78 5.55 -0.26
C VAL A 95 -10.08 4.13 0.22
N ARG A 96 -11.25 3.56 -0.11
CA ARG A 96 -11.58 2.18 0.23
C ARG A 96 -10.60 1.16 -0.37
N THR A 97 -10.19 1.37 -1.62
CA THR A 97 -9.20 0.50 -2.27
C THR A 97 -7.85 0.57 -1.55
N LEU A 98 -7.40 1.77 -1.18
CA LEU A 98 -6.16 1.96 -0.43
C LEU A 98 -6.25 1.36 0.98
N ASN A 99 -7.39 1.51 1.65
CA ASN A 99 -7.65 0.92 2.96
C ASN A 99 -7.60 -0.61 2.92
N ALA A 100 -8.21 -1.25 1.92
CA ALA A 100 -8.14 -2.69 1.75
C ALA A 100 -6.69 -3.16 1.56
N ALA A 101 -5.94 -2.52 0.66
CA ALA A 101 -4.54 -2.86 0.41
C ALA A 101 -3.66 -2.69 1.67
N LEU A 102 -3.92 -1.65 2.48
CA LEU A 102 -3.22 -1.41 3.74
C LEU A 102 -3.57 -2.45 4.81
N ALA A 103 -4.86 -2.71 4.99
CA ALA A 103 -5.36 -3.67 5.98
C ALA A 103 -4.81 -5.06 5.71
N GLU A 104 -4.92 -5.53 4.47
CA GLU A 104 -4.38 -6.84 4.08
C GLU A 104 -2.85 -6.87 4.24
N SER A 105 -2.13 -5.85 3.77
CA SER A 105 -0.67 -5.81 3.90
C SER A 105 -0.21 -5.79 5.36
N TRP A 106 -0.98 -5.18 6.26
CA TRP A 106 -0.70 -5.14 7.69
C TRP A 106 -0.97 -6.48 8.37
N LEU A 107 -2.10 -7.13 8.07
CA LEU A 107 -2.41 -8.44 8.65
C LEU A 107 -1.50 -9.56 8.12
N ASP A 108 -0.95 -9.39 6.92
CA ASP A 108 0.08 -10.26 6.35
C ASP A 108 1.49 -9.96 6.93
N ALA A 109 1.64 -8.95 7.79
CA ALA A 109 2.93 -8.58 8.34
C ALA A 109 3.36 -9.50 9.50
N PRO A 110 4.68 -9.70 9.71
CA PRO A 110 5.16 -10.41 10.88
C PRO A 110 4.79 -9.63 12.15
N THR A 111 4.52 -10.36 13.22
CA THR A 111 3.99 -9.87 14.51
C THR A 111 4.87 -8.84 15.23
N GLN A 112 6.12 -8.63 14.81
CA GLN A 112 7.09 -7.72 15.42
C GLN A 112 7.52 -6.58 14.48
N CYS A 113 6.60 -6.10 13.63
CA CYS A 113 6.90 -4.96 12.78
C CYS A 113 6.77 -3.64 13.55
N ALA A 114 7.82 -2.82 13.54
CA ALA A 114 7.73 -1.44 14.02
C ALA A 114 6.75 -0.64 13.13
N LEU A 115 5.83 0.09 13.76
CA LEU A 115 4.83 0.88 13.06
C LEU A 115 5.35 2.32 12.87
N PRO A 116 5.60 2.77 11.62
CA PRO A 116 5.91 4.18 11.38
C PRO A 116 4.67 5.06 11.60
N HIS A 117 4.88 6.32 12.00
CA HIS A 117 3.78 7.29 12.18
C HIS A 117 3.14 7.74 10.87
N ALA A 118 3.92 7.76 9.79
CA ALA A 118 3.44 8.09 8.46
C ALA A 118 4.29 7.41 7.40
N LEU A 119 3.69 7.18 6.23
CA LEU A 119 4.37 6.73 5.03
C LEU A 119 4.01 7.64 3.87
N ALA A 120 4.97 7.87 2.98
CA ALA A 120 4.80 8.71 1.81
C ALA A 120 5.37 8.02 0.57
N TRP A 121 4.73 8.25 -0.56
CA TRP A 121 5.13 7.72 -1.86
C TRP A 121 5.04 8.79 -2.92
N ARG A 122 6.01 8.75 -3.82
CA ARG A 122 5.89 9.31 -5.16
C ARG A 122 5.29 8.25 -6.06
N VAL A 123 4.21 8.59 -6.74
CA VAL A 123 3.50 7.73 -7.69
C VAL A 123 3.75 8.28 -9.09
N THR A 124 4.26 7.45 -9.99
CA THR A 124 4.47 7.83 -11.40
C THR A 124 3.65 6.93 -12.31
N ALA A 125 2.99 7.56 -13.29
CA ALA A 125 2.00 6.97 -14.16
C ALA A 125 2.06 7.66 -15.54
N GLY A 126 2.83 7.11 -16.48
CA GLY A 126 3.11 7.80 -17.74
C GLY A 126 3.84 9.13 -17.50
N LEU A 127 3.24 10.25 -17.93
CA LEU A 127 3.77 11.60 -17.72
C LEU A 127 3.31 12.23 -16.40
N THR A 128 2.41 11.59 -15.66
CA THR A 128 1.89 12.11 -14.39
C THR A 128 2.77 11.67 -13.23
N GLN A 129 3.21 12.64 -12.44
CA GLN A 129 3.83 12.41 -11.14
C GLN A 129 2.92 12.96 -10.05
N ALA A 130 2.73 12.14 -9.03
CA ALA A 130 1.81 12.37 -7.94
C ALA A 130 2.44 11.98 -6.59
N THR A 131 1.81 12.41 -5.53
CA THR A 131 2.17 12.11 -4.14
C THR A 131 0.99 11.47 -3.43
N LEU A 132 1.30 10.45 -2.64
CA LEU A 132 0.36 9.75 -1.78
C LEU A 132 0.99 9.61 -0.40
N THR A 133 0.27 9.98 0.63
CA THR A 133 0.71 9.79 2.01
C THR A 133 -0.38 9.11 2.82
N VAL A 134 0.05 8.37 3.85
CA VAL A 134 -0.83 7.84 4.88
C VAL A 134 -0.27 8.18 6.23
N ARG A 135 -1.11 8.73 7.10
CA ARG A 135 -0.84 8.87 8.53
C ARG A 135 -1.44 7.69 9.24
N LEU A 136 -0.66 7.07 10.12
CA LEU A 136 -1.03 5.83 10.80
C LEU A 136 -1.29 6.10 12.28
N PRO A 137 -2.12 5.27 12.93
CA PRO A 137 -2.30 5.33 14.38
C PRO A 137 -0.98 5.15 15.14
N HIS A 138 -0.93 5.63 16.37
CA HIS A 138 0.26 5.48 17.21
C HIS A 138 0.50 4.02 17.65
N SER A 139 -0.58 3.25 17.78
CA SER A 139 -0.52 1.87 18.28
C SER A 139 -0.71 0.84 17.17
N PRO A 140 0.15 -0.20 17.10
CA PRO A 140 -0.07 -1.34 16.21
C PRO A 140 -1.34 -2.13 16.57
N ILE A 141 -1.81 -2.05 17.82
CA ILE A 141 -3.06 -2.69 18.26
C ILE A 141 -4.26 -2.00 17.60
N ASP A 142 -4.26 -0.67 17.56
CA ASP A 142 -5.33 0.12 16.93
C ASP A 142 -5.36 -0.13 15.43
N LEU A 143 -4.19 -0.17 14.78
CA LEU A 143 -4.10 -0.49 13.35
C LEU A 143 -4.58 -1.92 13.05
N THR A 144 -4.27 -2.89 13.93
CA THR A 144 -4.73 -4.28 13.79
C THR A 144 -6.25 -4.39 13.93
N ARG A 145 -6.83 -3.69 14.93
CA ARG A 145 -8.28 -3.62 15.12
C ARG A 145 -8.96 -3.03 13.88
N TRP A 146 -8.49 -1.86 13.44
CA TRP A 146 -8.98 -1.19 12.25
C TRP A 146 -8.88 -2.07 10.99
N ALA A 147 -7.76 -2.78 10.80
CA ALA A 147 -7.55 -3.62 9.62
C ALA A 147 -8.54 -4.78 9.59
N ARG A 148 -8.79 -5.43 10.74
CA ARG A 148 -9.78 -6.51 10.87
C ARG A 148 -11.20 -6.01 10.59
N GLU A 149 -11.55 -4.83 11.09
CA GLU A 149 -12.86 -4.21 10.83
C GLU A 149 -13.02 -3.87 9.34
N THR A 150 -11.98 -3.33 8.71
CA THR A 150 -11.98 -2.97 7.29
C THR A 150 -12.21 -4.17 6.39
N ILE A 151 -11.59 -5.32 6.66
CA ILE A 151 -11.76 -6.54 5.85
C ILE A 151 -13.10 -7.23 6.12
N ARG A 152 -13.61 -7.17 7.35
CA ARG A 152 -14.92 -7.76 7.69
C ARG A 152 -16.10 -7.03 7.03
N HIS A 153 -15.94 -5.75 6.70
CA HIS A 153 -17.00 -4.89 6.17
C HIS A 153 -16.73 -4.40 4.73
N GLY A 154 -15.65 -4.85 4.09
CA GLY A 154 -15.25 -4.48 2.72
C GLY A 154 -15.75 -5.46 1.68
#